data_AF-A0A4R2J2P6-F1
#
_entry.id   AF-A0A4R2J2P6-F1
#
_cell.length_a   1.000
_cell.length_b   1.000
_cell.length_c   1.000
_cell.angle_alpha   90.00
_cell.angle_beta   90.00
_cell.angle_gamma   90.00
#
_symmetry.space_group_name_H-M   'P 1'
#
loop_
_entity.id
_entity.type
_entity.pdbx_description
1 polymer ?
#
loop_
_entity_poly.entity_id
_entity_poly.type
_entity_poly.pdbx_seq_one_letter_code
_entity_poly.pdbx_strand_id
1 'polypeptide(L)'
;MDRGVPLDRQENPWRVIDNLHYALRDLTPFPSQWNEQVNVEQHPDGVTFEGAVHDDRSMTLSGGTYAYLRVAFQEMYVQRAATDPRPDRDVVRRVRSAVGVFVDNYVALSQEPAPDDDAATSALDTGLRANTTAFYVPRVMADLQLDRGFPDILDLPAEDEHPRLQGAVETLCEQVGEAARIAPDDLRDRLQATPPAERWNELSEVLIQQRLGARLDRGYGFAGRVLPEDAARIKALLVKDLKTGFEAVAASTEDSRSNGQTIAAEAVERATEHLDTFANSGPKPVEPPPHRKEPAYAEVSAIVERVHRDLAIGRTGDHLAWVLTPGHEINGWNGYLEATNRGIRDLGEARPDGSLAFDVQRVLAPLEKAHTAPRPLDPELRADVRQAFVVVAREAARLCSPSDPGSQHDPAAQAMEDALVRRYAEGQADRLMTDLGYGTSEAQRTVGTPADRTVAVLTQSIGQISRMSEQQVVSQLLTTGQSDRFAKAVALGLGKDTPRDAAGQQDVHAFLVPKVQAAFAQVARPESRFGFRTGNRGERAEKLCTDAVAEIAQAKDYYASLPKGGGGADLQDKSQAAAMTGQPGPGSHAAAGAAAGPPLPPAAIVRAPGNERDGR
;
A
#
# COMPACT_ATOMS: atom_id res chain seq x y z
N MET A 1 61.59 0.24 -6.55
CA MET A 1 61.01 1.52 -7.02
C MET A 1 61.65 1.83 -8.35
N ASP A 2 61.16 1.18 -9.41
CA ASP A 2 61.54 1.51 -10.79
C ASP A 2 60.69 2.70 -11.23
N ARG A 3 61.37 3.78 -11.64
CA ARG A 3 60.72 4.98 -12.16
C ARG A 3 60.48 4.76 -13.66
N GLY A 4 59.22 4.69 -14.06
CA GLY A 4 58.82 4.65 -15.46
C GLY A 4 59.46 5.79 -16.25
N VAL A 5 60.14 5.44 -17.34
CA VAL A 5 60.76 6.39 -18.27
C VAL A 5 59.65 6.96 -19.18
N PRO A 6 59.48 8.29 -19.29
CA PRO A 6 58.55 8.86 -20.25
C PRO A 6 59.16 8.75 -21.65
N LEU A 7 58.54 7.94 -22.51
CA LEU A 7 58.94 7.72 -23.90
C LEU A 7 58.32 8.76 -24.84
N ASP A 8 59.11 9.18 -25.83
CA ASP A 8 58.92 10.37 -26.69
C ASP A 8 57.74 10.27 -27.68
N ARG A 9 57.05 11.40 -27.94
CA ARG A 9 55.67 11.47 -28.46
C ARG A 9 55.45 11.30 -29.97
N GLN A 10 56.49 11.02 -30.76
CA GLN A 10 56.40 11.13 -32.24
C GLN A 10 56.40 9.80 -33.04
N GLU A 11 56.81 8.67 -32.47
CA GLU A 11 56.66 7.32 -33.09
C GLU A 11 55.64 6.47 -32.30
N ASN A 12 54.62 7.14 -31.77
CA ASN A 12 54.15 6.81 -30.44
C ASN A 12 53.03 5.75 -30.44
N PRO A 13 53.25 4.54 -29.90
CA PRO A 13 52.17 3.57 -29.61
C PRO A 13 51.03 4.17 -28.78
N TRP A 14 51.28 5.26 -28.05
CA TRP A 14 50.28 6.05 -27.35
C TRP A 14 49.17 6.61 -28.23
N ARG A 15 49.41 6.82 -29.53
CA ARG A 15 48.34 7.27 -30.44
C ARG A 15 47.16 6.31 -30.51
N VAL A 16 47.38 5.00 -30.33
CA VAL A 16 46.27 4.04 -30.31
C VAL A 16 45.47 4.15 -29.03
N ILE A 17 46.15 4.39 -27.91
CA ILE A 17 45.54 4.63 -26.61
C ILE A 17 44.73 5.93 -26.65
N ASP A 18 45.31 7.00 -27.22
CA ASP A 18 44.62 8.27 -27.44
C ASP A 18 43.38 8.09 -28.34
N ASN A 19 43.51 7.37 -29.45
CA ASN A 19 42.40 7.10 -30.36
C ASN A 19 41.30 6.25 -29.71
N LEU A 20 41.68 5.22 -28.94
CA LEU A 20 40.74 4.40 -28.17
C LEU A 20 40.03 5.26 -27.12
N HIS A 21 40.76 6.14 -26.43
CA HIS A 21 40.19 7.09 -25.50
C HIS A 21 39.19 8.03 -26.18
N TYR A 22 39.54 8.65 -27.31
CA TYR A 22 38.64 9.56 -28.02
C TYR A 22 37.40 8.84 -28.55
N ALA A 23 37.56 7.67 -29.15
CA ALA A 23 36.45 6.85 -29.60
C ALA A 23 35.52 6.48 -28.43
N LEU A 24 36.09 6.04 -27.30
CA LEU A 24 35.30 5.74 -26.10
C LEU A 24 34.63 6.98 -25.54
N ARG A 25 35.34 8.10 -25.40
CA ARG A 25 34.76 9.37 -24.91
C ARG A 25 33.57 9.83 -25.74
N ASP A 26 33.63 9.64 -27.05
CA ASP A 26 32.56 10.05 -27.97
C ASP A 26 31.41 9.03 -28.03
N LEU A 27 31.68 7.74 -27.74
CA LEU A 27 30.69 6.66 -27.72
C LEU A 27 30.00 6.47 -26.36
N THR A 28 30.69 6.75 -25.25
CA THR A 28 30.17 6.53 -23.90
C THR A 28 29.44 7.76 -23.39
N PRO A 29 28.24 7.62 -22.79
CA PRO A 29 27.52 8.76 -22.22
C PRO A 29 28.12 9.27 -20.90
N PHE A 30 29.16 8.63 -20.36
CA PHE A 30 29.78 8.97 -19.08
C PHE A 30 31.18 9.59 -19.27
N PRO A 31 31.47 10.74 -18.62
CA PRO A 31 32.80 11.32 -18.67
C PRO A 31 33.78 10.49 -17.84
N SER A 32 34.85 10.01 -18.48
CA SER A 32 35.93 9.30 -17.79
C SER A 32 36.65 10.23 -16.81
N GLN A 33 37.00 9.71 -15.63
CA GLN A 33 37.85 10.41 -14.66
C GLN A 33 39.34 10.13 -14.88
N TRP A 34 39.69 9.50 -16.00
CA TRP A 34 41.05 9.15 -16.34
C TRP A 34 41.97 10.38 -16.33
N ASN A 35 43.10 10.27 -15.64
CA ASN A 35 44.11 11.32 -15.56
C ASN A 35 45.11 11.30 -16.74
N GLU A 36 44.79 10.54 -17.80
CA GLU A 36 45.61 10.32 -18.99
C GLU A 36 46.96 9.62 -18.74
N GLN A 37 47.18 9.06 -17.54
CA GLN A 37 48.38 8.28 -17.23
C GLN A 37 48.11 6.78 -17.45
N VAL A 38 49.00 6.14 -18.22
CA VAL A 38 49.08 4.68 -18.30
C VAL A 38 50.48 4.23 -17.90
N ASN A 39 50.56 3.20 -17.08
CA ASN A 39 51.77 2.48 -16.75
C ASN A 39 51.77 1.14 -17.47
N VAL A 40 52.95 0.64 -17.86
CA VAL A 40 53.08 -0.69 -18.48
C VAL A 40 53.88 -1.60 -17.55
N GLU A 41 53.24 -2.65 -17.05
CA GLU A 41 53.90 -3.66 -16.21
C GLU A 41 54.42 -4.82 -17.06
N GLN A 42 55.71 -5.13 -16.91
CA GLN A 42 56.31 -6.27 -17.61
C GLN A 42 56.00 -7.56 -16.85
N HIS A 43 55.11 -8.39 -17.40
CA HIS A 43 54.92 -9.75 -16.91
C HIS A 43 55.94 -10.72 -17.56
N PRO A 44 56.44 -11.73 -16.81
CA PRO A 44 57.49 -12.64 -17.29
C PRO A 44 57.09 -13.52 -18.48
N ASP A 45 55.79 -13.72 -18.68
CA ASP A 45 55.22 -14.61 -19.70
C ASP A 45 54.93 -13.90 -21.04
N GLY A 46 54.86 -12.57 -21.07
CA GLY A 46 54.65 -11.76 -22.27
C GLY A 46 53.33 -12.01 -23.03
N VAL A 47 52.44 -12.82 -22.48
CA VAL A 47 51.17 -13.26 -23.12
C VAL A 47 49.96 -12.93 -22.25
N THR A 48 50.15 -12.52 -21.00
CA THR A 48 49.06 -12.18 -20.09
C THR A 48 48.44 -10.84 -20.49
N PHE A 49 47.11 -10.83 -20.62
CA PHE A 49 46.31 -9.66 -20.97
C PHE A 49 45.61 -9.19 -19.70
N GLU A 50 46.23 -8.25 -18.99
CA GLU A 50 45.72 -7.72 -17.73
C GLU A 50 45.79 -6.20 -17.75
N GLY A 51 44.98 -5.58 -16.91
CA GLY A 51 45.06 -4.16 -16.61
C GLY A 51 44.42 -3.86 -15.26
N ALA A 52 44.84 -2.76 -14.66
CA ALA A 52 44.33 -2.33 -13.37
C ALA A 52 44.11 -0.82 -13.37
N VAL A 53 43.13 -0.37 -12.59
CA VAL A 53 42.86 1.05 -12.34
C VAL A 53 43.30 1.39 -10.92
N HIS A 54 43.99 2.51 -10.76
CA HIS A 54 44.48 2.99 -9.47
C HIS A 54 43.60 4.11 -8.91
N ASP A 55 43.68 4.33 -7.60
CA ASP A 55 42.92 5.37 -6.90
C ASP A 55 43.18 6.79 -7.43
N ASP A 56 44.40 7.03 -7.96
CA ASP A 56 44.78 8.30 -8.58
C ASP A 56 44.21 8.50 -9.99
N ARG A 57 43.37 7.57 -10.45
CA ARG A 57 42.76 7.50 -11.78
C ARG A 57 43.75 7.28 -12.92
N SER A 58 44.91 6.72 -12.63
CA SER A 58 45.80 6.14 -13.65
C SER A 58 45.41 4.67 -13.95
N MET A 59 45.89 4.16 -15.08
CA MET A 59 45.71 2.77 -15.49
C MET A 59 47.06 2.07 -15.61
N THR A 60 47.18 0.83 -15.17
CA THR A 60 48.28 -0.06 -15.57
C THR A 60 47.77 -1.03 -16.62
N LEU A 61 48.56 -1.26 -17.67
CA LEU A 61 48.35 -2.32 -18.64
C LEU A 61 49.50 -3.33 -18.56
N SER A 62 49.21 -4.61 -18.73
CA SER A 62 50.26 -5.61 -18.89
C SER A 62 51.06 -5.37 -20.18
N GLY A 63 52.30 -5.87 -20.20
CA GLY A 63 53.15 -5.83 -21.39
C GLY A 63 52.52 -6.52 -22.60
N GLY A 64 51.73 -7.58 -22.38
CA GLY A 64 50.96 -8.27 -23.41
C GLY A 64 49.87 -7.37 -24.02
N THR A 65 49.03 -6.77 -23.18
CA THR A 65 47.99 -5.82 -23.60
C THR A 65 48.61 -4.67 -24.41
N TYR A 66 49.63 -4.02 -23.87
CA TYR A 66 50.31 -2.91 -24.54
C TYR A 66 50.93 -3.32 -25.88
N ALA A 67 51.56 -4.49 -25.96
CA ALA A 67 52.18 -4.97 -27.20
C ALA A 67 51.16 -5.17 -28.32
N TYR A 68 49.98 -5.72 -28.03
CA TYR A 68 48.96 -5.98 -29.04
C TYR A 68 48.11 -4.76 -29.40
N LEU A 69 47.96 -3.79 -28.49
CA LEU A 69 47.46 -2.46 -28.86
C LEU A 69 48.39 -1.77 -29.86
N ARG A 70 49.71 -1.89 -29.68
CA ARG A 70 50.68 -1.38 -30.65
C ARG A 70 50.60 -2.10 -32.01
N VAL A 71 50.36 -3.42 -32.03
CA VAL A 71 50.12 -4.16 -33.28
C VAL A 71 48.88 -3.62 -34.00
N ALA A 72 47.80 -3.33 -33.26
CA ALA A 72 46.59 -2.71 -33.80
C ALA A 72 46.91 -1.36 -34.49
N PHE A 73 47.66 -0.49 -33.81
CA PHE A 73 48.09 0.80 -34.36
C PHE A 73 48.87 0.67 -35.67
N GLN A 74 49.83 -0.25 -35.70
CA GLN A 74 50.71 -0.45 -36.85
C GLN A 74 49.90 -0.87 -38.08
N GLU A 75 48.97 -1.81 -37.91
CA GLU A 75 48.11 -2.28 -39.01
C GLU A 75 47.12 -1.18 -39.48
N MET A 76 46.63 -0.32 -38.58
CA MET A 76 45.73 0.79 -38.95
C MET A 76 46.42 1.94 -39.71
N TYR A 77 47.59 2.40 -39.23
CA TYR A 77 48.14 3.71 -39.60
C TYR A 77 49.43 3.67 -40.41
N VAL A 78 50.21 2.60 -40.33
CA VAL A 78 51.50 2.51 -41.04
C VAL A 78 51.32 2.12 -42.51
N GLN A 79 50.08 2.06 -43.02
CA GLN A 79 49.77 1.68 -44.40
C GLN A 79 50.43 0.36 -44.81
N ARG A 80 49.87 -0.77 -44.38
CA ARG A 80 49.84 -1.95 -45.26
C ARG A 80 48.68 -1.81 -46.23
N ALA A 81 48.85 -0.90 -47.19
CA ALA A 81 48.15 -1.03 -48.45
C ALA A 81 48.55 -2.39 -49.05
N ALA A 82 47.65 -3.37 -48.97
CA ALA A 82 47.69 -4.59 -49.77
C ALA A 82 48.95 -5.47 -49.67
N THR A 83 49.37 -5.89 -48.46
CA THR A 83 50.27 -7.05 -48.34
C THR A 83 49.59 -8.20 -47.63
N ASP A 84 49.24 -9.20 -48.43
CA ASP A 84 49.25 -10.61 -48.06
C ASP A 84 50.59 -10.95 -47.37
N PRO A 85 50.62 -11.73 -46.28
CA PRO A 85 49.51 -12.46 -45.68
C PRO A 85 48.64 -11.63 -44.72
N ARG A 86 47.33 -11.93 -44.72
CA ARG A 86 46.39 -11.48 -43.68
C ARG A 86 46.93 -11.81 -42.28
N PRO A 87 46.62 -10.98 -41.26
CA PRO A 87 46.96 -11.32 -39.88
C PRO A 87 46.42 -12.69 -39.51
N ASP A 88 47.22 -13.49 -38.82
CA ASP A 88 46.78 -14.78 -38.29
C ASP A 88 45.62 -14.59 -37.31
N ARG A 89 44.68 -15.54 -37.29
CA ARG A 89 43.49 -15.52 -36.44
C ARG A 89 43.83 -15.39 -34.96
N ASP A 90 44.96 -15.93 -34.53
CA ASP A 90 45.46 -15.78 -33.16
C ASP A 90 45.94 -14.35 -32.86
N VAL A 91 46.53 -13.66 -33.84
CA VAL A 91 46.88 -12.23 -33.72
C VAL A 91 45.61 -11.39 -33.64
N VAL A 92 44.62 -11.68 -34.50
CA VAL A 92 43.31 -11.01 -34.47
C VAL A 92 42.65 -11.17 -33.10
N ARG A 93 42.67 -12.39 -32.54
CA ARG A 93 42.13 -12.67 -31.19
C ARG A 93 42.84 -11.87 -30.11
N ARG A 94 44.17 -11.84 -30.12
CA ARG A 94 44.98 -11.10 -29.13
C ARG A 94 44.81 -9.58 -29.22
N VAL A 95 44.67 -9.04 -30.43
CA VAL A 95 44.32 -7.62 -30.61
C VAL A 95 42.94 -7.33 -30.04
N ARG A 96 41.95 -8.21 -30.30
CA ARG A 96 40.61 -8.10 -29.72
C ARG A 96 40.64 -8.13 -28.18
N SER A 97 41.35 -9.08 -27.58
CA SER A 97 41.50 -9.16 -26.12
C SER A 97 42.19 -7.92 -25.55
N ALA A 98 43.26 -7.42 -26.19
CA ALA A 98 43.95 -6.21 -25.73
C ALA A 98 43.07 -4.95 -25.77
N VAL A 99 42.24 -4.79 -26.81
CA VAL A 99 41.22 -3.73 -26.86
C VAL A 99 40.16 -3.95 -25.78
N GLY A 100 39.74 -5.20 -25.56
CA GLY A 100 38.83 -5.57 -24.48
C GLY A 100 39.31 -5.12 -23.10
N VAL A 101 40.55 -5.46 -22.74
CA VAL A 101 41.17 -5.04 -21.48
C VAL A 101 41.25 -3.52 -21.36
N PHE A 102 41.59 -2.81 -22.44
CA PHE A 102 41.64 -1.35 -22.41
C PHE A 102 40.26 -0.73 -22.17
N VAL A 103 39.24 -1.17 -22.93
CA VAL A 103 37.86 -0.71 -22.78
C VAL A 103 37.36 -0.98 -21.37
N ASP A 104 37.63 -2.17 -20.85
CA ASP A 104 37.21 -2.58 -19.52
C ASP A 104 37.79 -1.68 -18.40
N ASN A 105 39.09 -1.40 -18.45
CA ASN A 105 39.73 -0.47 -17.51
C ASN A 105 39.24 0.98 -17.71
N TYR A 106 38.93 1.37 -18.94
CA TYR A 106 38.37 2.70 -19.22
C TYR A 106 36.96 2.86 -18.63
N VAL A 107 36.12 1.82 -18.74
CA VAL A 107 34.79 1.77 -18.11
C VAL A 107 34.93 1.87 -16.60
N ALA A 108 35.88 1.14 -16.00
CA ALA A 108 36.15 1.22 -14.56
C ALA A 108 36.57 2.62 -14.09
N LEU A 109 37.37 3.34 -14.88
CA LEU A 109 37.74 4.75 -14.62
C LEU A 109 36.56 5.72 -14.69
N SER A 110 35.47 5.32 -15.32
CA SER A 110 34.24 6.11 -15.43
C SER A 110 33.26 5.82 -14.28
N GLN A 111 33.54 4.80 -13.45
CA GLN A 111 32.73 4.43 -12.29
C GLN A 111 33.32 5.03 -11.00
N GLU A 112 32.44 5.45 -10.10
CA GLU A 112 32.85 5.77 -8.72
C GLU A 112 33.26 4.49 -7.99
N PRO A 113 34.38 4.50 -7.23
CA PRO A 113 34.75 3.36 -6.40
C PRO A 113 33.66 3.16 -5.34
N ALA A 114 33.08 1.96 -5.31
CA ALA A 114 32.02 1.65 -4.38
C ALA A 114 32.59 1.43 -2.95
N PRO A 115 32.11 2.15 -1.92
CA PRO A 115 32.54 1.92 -0.55
C PRO A 115 31.80 0.71 0.04
N ASP A 116 32.56 -0.29 0.51
CA ASP A 116 32.06 -1.44 1.30
C ASP A 116 30.81 -2.13 0.72
N ASP A 117 30.90 -2.62 -0.52
CA ASP A 117 29.80 -3.30 -1.19
C ASP A 117 29.51 -4.69 -0.61
N ASP A 118 28.22 -4.99 -0.45
CA ASP A 118 27.75 -6.36 -0.26
C ASP A 118 27.95 -7.20 -1.54
N ALA A 119 27.96 -8.53 -1.39
CA ALA A 119 28.25 -9.45 -2.49
C ALA A 119 27.29 -9.29 -3.69
N ALA A 120 26.04 -8.89 -3.44
CA ALA A 120 25.07 -8.61 -4.50
C ALA A 120 25.47 -7.39 -5.33
N THR A 121 25.83 -6.29 -4.67
CA THR A 121 26.20 -5.03 -5.31
C THR A 121 27.48 -5.21 -6.14
N SER A 122 28.48 -5.90 -5.58
CA SER A 122 29.70 -6.27 -6.32
C SER A 122 29.40 -7.11 -7.58
N ALA A 123 28.48 -8.08 -7.48
CA ALA A 123 28.08 -8.91 -8.62
C ALA A 123 27.32 -8.13 -9.71
N LEU A 124 26.42 -7.23 -9.32
CA LEU A 124 25.71 -6.33 -10.23
C LEU A 124 26.70 -5.42 -10.97
N ASP A 125 27.61 -4.79 -10.24
CA ASP A 125 28.57 -3.83 -10.77
C ASP A 125 29.56 -4.47 -11.74
N THR A 126 30.06 -5.65 -11.38
CA THR A 126 30.93 -6.44 -12.24
C THR A 126 30.19 -6.89 -13.50
N GLY A 127 28.93 -7.33 -13.38
CA GLY A 127 28.12 -7.72 -14.54
C GLY A 127 27.73 -6.53 -15.45
N LEU A 128 27.48 -5.35 -14.88
CA LEU A 128 27.23 -4.11 -15.63
C LEU A 128 28.47 -3.68 -16.39
N ARG A 129 29.64 -3.71 -15.74
CA ARG A 129 30.93 -3.46 -16.39
C ARG A 129 31.19 -4.45 -17.53
N ALA A 130 31.03 -5.75 -17.29
CA ALA A 130 31.22 -6.78 -18.32
C ALA A 130 30.31 -6.58 -19.53
N ASN A 131 29.01 -6.30 -19.31
CA ASN A 131 28.08 -6.00 -20.41
C ASN A 131 28.45 -4.72 -21.16
N THR A 132 28.86 -3.68 -20.43
CA THR A 132 29.29 -2.40 -21.01
C THR A 132 30.52 -2.59 -21.90
N THR A 133 31.53 -3.33 -21.42
CA THR A 133 32.72 -3.69 -22.20
C THR A 133 32.35 -4.47 -23.45
N ALA A 134 31.53 -5.53 -23.33
CA ALA A 134 31.09 -6.34 -24.46
C ALA A 134 30.32 -5.53 -25.52
N PHE A 135 29.58 -4.51 -25.10
CA PHE A 135 28.83 -3.61 -25.98
C PHE A 135 29.72 -2.60 -26.72
N TYR A 136 30.70 -1.99 -26.04
CA TYR A 136 31.55 -0.96 -26.63
C TYR A 136 32.72 -1.51 -27.45
N VAL A 137 33.26 -2.68 -27.11
CA VAL A 137 34.43 -3.25 -27.83
C VAL A 137 34.20 -3.34 -29.35
N PRO A 138 33.09 -3.92 -29.87
CA PRO A 138 32.84 -3.96 -31.31
C PRO A 138 32.65 -2.57 -31.94
N ARG A 139 32.06 -1.62 -31.21
CA ARG A 139 31.78 -0.26 -31.70
C ARG A 139 33.05 0.57 -31.80
N VAL A 140 33.90 0.52 -30.79
CA VAL A 140 35.21 1.15 -30.79
C VAL A 140 36.08 0.58 -31.91
N MET A 141 36.03 -0.75 -32.12
CA MET A 141 36.72 -1.37 -33.24
C MET A 141 36.23 -0.87 -34.60
N ALA A 142 34.92 -0.75 -34.79
CA ALA A 142 34.34 -0.26 -36.03
C ALA A 142 34.63 1.24 -36.25
N ASP A 143 34.53 2.07 -35.20
CA ASP A 143 34.81 3.51 -35.26
C ASP A 143 36.28 3.79 -35.63
N LEU A 144 37.18 3.02 -35.02
CA LEU A 144 38.60 3.05 -35.35
C LEU A 144 38.92 2.37 -36.69
N GLN A 145 37.96 1.71 -37.34
CA GLN A 145 38.14 0.96 -38.60
C GLN A 145 39.19 -0.16 -38.47
N LEU A 146 39.25 -0.79 -37.29
CA LEU A 146 40.15 -1.93 -37.03
C LEU A 146 39.82 -3.14 -37.91
N ASP A 147 38.57 -3.27 -38.34
CA ASP A 147 38.10 -4.27 -39.31
C ASP A 147 38.80 -4.17 -40.67
N ARG A 148 39.33 -2.99 -41.06
CA ARG A 148 40.14 -2.85 -42.29
C ARG A 148 41.50 -3.53 -42.18
N GLY A 149 42.13 -3.46 -41.00
CA GLY A 149 43.41 -4.11 -40.73
C GLY A 149 43.26 -5.59 -40.35
N PHE A 150 42.13 -5.94 -39.73
CA PHE A 150 41.83 -7.28 -39.23
C PHE A 150 40.43 -7.72 -39.70
N PRO A 151 40.32 -8.29 -40.93
CA PRO A 151 39.04 -8.54 -41.60
C PRO A 151 38.01 -9.43 -40.90
N ASP A 152 38.36 -10.11 -39.80
CA ASP A 152 37.48 -11.01 -39.06
C ASP A 152 37.35 -10.60 -37.58
N ILE A 153 37.88 -9.44 -37.18
CA ILE A 153 37.99 -9.05 -35.76
C ILE A 153 36.62 -8.87 -35.07
N LEU A 154 35.60 -8.47 -35.83
CA LEU A 154 34.23 -8.31 -35.35
C LEU A 154 33.47 -9.64 -35.26
N ASP A 155 33.90 -10.66 -36.02
CA ASP A 155 33.28 -11.99 -36.05
C ASP A 155 33.82 -12.93 -34.96
N LEU A 156 34.91 -12.54 -34.29
CA LEU A 156 35.41 -13.28 -33.13
C LEU A 156 34.49 -13.04 -31.91
N PRO A 157 34.16 -14.11 -31.15
CA PRO A 157 33.43 -13.95 -29.90
C PRO A 157 34.23 -13.05 -28.95
N ALA A 158 33.55 -12.27 -28.12
CA ALA A 158 34.19 -11.62 -26.98
C ALA A 158 34.68 -12.69 -26.00
N GLU A 159 35.86 -12.48 -25.41
CA GLU A 159 36.24 -13.24 -24.22
C GLU A 159 35.41 -12.69 -23.06
N ASP A 160 34.57 -13.55 -22.50
CA ASP A 160 33.65 -13.23 -21.41
C ASP A 160 34.32 -13.72 -20.12
N GLU A 161 34.96 -12.79 -19.39
CA GLU A 161 35.65 -13.10 -18.13
C GLU A 161 34.67 -13.42 -16.99
N HIS A 162 33.41 -12.99 -17.13
CA HIS A 162 32.38 -13.13 -16.10
C HIS A 162 31.06 -13.58 -16.72
N PRO A 163 31.01 -14.74 -17.40
CA PRO A 163 29.87 -15.11 -18.23
C PRO A 163 28.58 -15.23 -17.42
N ARG A 164 28.67 -15.72 -16.19
CA ARG A 164 27.53 -15.76 -15.29
C ARG A 164 27.01 -14.36 -14.94
N LEU A 165 27.88 -13.44 -14.53
CA LEU A 165 27.49 -12.09 -14.12
C LEU A 165 26.96 -11.28 -15.30
N GLN A 166 27.60 -11.44 -16.47
CA GLN A 166 27.15 -10.83 -17.71
C GLN A 166 25.74 -11.31 -18.06
N GLY A 167 25.49 -12.62 -18.04
CA GLY A 167 24.17 -13.20 -18.29
C GLY A 167 23.10 -12.73 -17.29
N ALA A 168 23.44 -12.67 -16.01
CA ALA A 168 22.52 -12.20 -14.97
C ALA A 168 22.10 -10.75 -15.18
N VAL A 169 23.03 -9.85 -15.51
CA VAL A 169 22.74 -8.42 -15.74
C VAL A 169 22.01 -8.20 -17.07
N GLU A 170 22.33 -8.98 -18.11
CA GLU A 170 21.63 -8.97 -19.39
C GLU A 170 20.15 -9.29 -19.17
N THR A 171 19.85 -10.41 -18.50
CA THR A 171 18.48 -10.80 -18.16
C THR A 171 17.79 -9.81 -17.22
N LEU A 172 18.51 -9.25 -16.23
CA LEU A 172 17.96 -8.21 -15.36
C LEU A 172 17.50 -7.00 -16.20
N CYS A 173 18.37 -6.48 -17.08
CA CYS A 173 18.05 -5.33 -17.91
C CYS A 173 16.92 -5.62 -18.90
N GLU A 174 16.90 -6.83 -19.48
CA GLU A 174 15.84 -7.27 -20.39
C GLU A 174 14.48 -7.35 -19.69
N GLN A 175 14.40 -8.09 -18.58
CA GLN A 175 13.12 -8.35 -17.92
C GLN A 175 12.61 -7.15 -17.13
N VAL A 176 13.49 -6.41 -16.45
CA VAL A 176 13.10 -5.14 -15.80
C VAL A 176 12.75 -4.10 -16.86
N GLY A 177 13.52 -4.03 -17.95
CA GLY A 177 13.22 -3.17 -19.10
C GLY A 177 11.85 -3.48 -19.71
N GLU A 178 11.54 -4.76 -19.94
CA GLU A 178 10.22 -5.19 -20.41
C GLU A 178 9.11 -4.83 -19.41
N ALA A 179 9.30 -5.14 -18.14
CA ALA A 179 8.33 -4.85 -17.08
C ALA A 179 8.06 -3.35 -16.90
N ALA A 180 9.07 -2.51 -17.14
CA ALA A 180 9.03 -1.06 -17.04
C ALA A 180 8.83 -0.35 -18.39
N ARG A 181 8.76 -1.07 -19.52
CA ARG A 181 8.69 -0.49 -20.87
C ARG A 181 9.84 0.49 -21.18
N ILE A 182 11.04 0.17 -20.71
CA ILE A 182 12.29 0.89 -21.01
C ILE A 182 13.15 -0.04 -21.85
N ALA A 183 13.87 0.49 -22.85
CA ALA A 183 14.79 -0.34 -23.62
C ALA A 183 15.88 -0.90 -22.70
N PRO A 184 16.30 -2.18 -22.86
CA PRO A 184 17.33 -2.77 -21.99
C PRO A 184 18.64 -1.99 -21.97
N ASP A 185 19.03 -1.40 -23.11
CA ASP A 185 20.20 -0.54 -23.22
C ASP A 185 20.04 0.77 -22.42
N ASP A 186 18.87 1.42 -22.50
CA ASP A 186 18.59 2.65 -21.74
C ASP A 186 18.61 2.39 -20.21
N LEU A 187 18.09 1.25 -19.78
CA LEU A 187 18.14 0.85 -18.37
C LEU A 187 19.58 0.57 -17.93
N ARG A 188 20.38 -0.11 -18.75
CA ARG A 188 21.80 -0.36 -18.47
C ARG A 188 22.56 0.95 -18.33
N ASP A 189 22.40 1.87 -19.28
CA ASP A 189 23.04 3.18 -19.23
C ASP A 189 22.60 3.97 -17.99
N ARG A 190 21.31 3.94 -17.64
CA ARG A 190 20.80 4.57 -16.41
C ARG A 190 21.48 4.00 -15.16
N LEU A 191 21.57 2.67 -15.02
CA LEU A 191 22.22 2.02 -13.88
C LEU A 191 23.71 2.31 -13.81
N GLN A 192 24.37 2.37 -14.97
CA GLN A 192 25.78 2.71 -15.08
C GLN A 192 26.04 4.16 -14.63
N ALA A 193 25.10 5.07 -14.89
CA ALA A 193 25.12 6.46 -14.42
C ALA A 193 24.85 6.60 -12.92
N THR A 194 24.06 5.69 -12.35
CA THR A 194 23.67 5.71 -10.94
C THR A 194 24.85 5.29 -10.05
N PRO A 195 25.12 6.02 -8.94
CA PRO A 195 26.12 5.62 -7.95
C PRO A 195 25.87 4.18 -7.46
N PRO A 196 26.92 3.36 -7.23
CA PRO A 196 26.78 1.95 -6.82
C PRO A 196 25.77 1.71 -5.69
N ALA A 197 25.83 2.53 -4.63
CA ALA A 197 24.95 2.45 -3.46
C ALA A 197 23.46 2.68 -3.77
N GLU A 198 23.13 3.32 -4.90
CA GLU A 198 21.76 3.70 -5.28
C GLU A 198 21.17 2.81 -6.39
N ARG A 199 21.96 1.94 -7.04
CA ARG A 199 21.50 1.13 -8.19
C ARG A 199 20.29 0.25 -7.90
N TRP A 200 20.23 -0.37 -6.71
CA TRP A 200 19.06 -1.16 -6.30
C TRP A 200 17.81 -0.30 -6.06
N ASN A 201 18.01 0.90 -5.51
CA ASN A 201 16.93 1.86 -5.32
C ASN A 201 16.41 2.36 -6.69
N GLU A 202 17.30 2.56 -7.65
CA GLU A 202 16.96 2.93 -9.02
C GLU A 202 16.12 1.84 -9.72
N LEU A 203 16.56 0.58 -9.67
CA LEU A 203 15.82 -0.57 -10.23
C LEU A 203 14.40 -0.67 -9.66
N SER A 204 14.26 -0.55 -8.35
CA SER A 204 12.97 -0.61 -7.68
C SER A 204 12.07 0.59 -8.00
N GLU A 205 12.64 1.80 -8.14
CA GLU A 205 11.89 2.99 -8.55
C GLU A 205 11.39 2.88 -9.99
N VAL A 206 12.22 2.39 -10.92
CA VAL A 206 11.83 2.13 -12.31
C VAL A 206 10.63 1.17 -12.37
N LEU A 207 10.68 0.07 -11.62
CA LEU A 207 9.59 -0.90 -11.55
C LEU A 207 8.31 -0.31 -10.93
N ILE A 208 8.45 0.45 -9.84
CA ILE A 208 7.31 1.11 -9.16
C ILE A 208 6.67 2.17 -10.05
N GLN A 209 7.45 3.07 -10.65
CA GLN A 209 6.93 4.18 -11.47
C GLN A 209 6.12 3.66 -12.67
N GLN A 210 6.48 2.54 -13.28
CA GLN A 210 5.76 2.07 -14.47
C GLN A 210 4.55 1.20 -14.13
N ARG A 211 4.65 0.34 -13.12
CA ARG A 211 3.53 -0.52 -12.70
C ARG A 211 2.51 0.21 -11.83
N LEU A 212 2.96 1.18 -11.03
CA LEU A 212 2.14 1.91 -10.06
C LEU A 212 2.03 3.40 -10.37
N GLY A 213 2.82 3.97 -11.29
CA GLY A 213 2.76 5.40 -11.64
C GLY A 213 1.41 5.86 -12.16
N ALA A 214 0.74 5.05 -12.99
CA ALA A 214 -0.61 5.38 -13.44
C ALA A 214 -1.67 5.37 -12.31
N ARG A 215 -1.37 4.76 -11.16
CA ARG A 215 -2.16 4.80 -9.91
C ARG A 215 -1.71 5.95 -8.99
N LEU A 216 -0.41 6.27 -8.96
CA LEU A 216 0.18 7.39 -8.22
C LEU A 216 -0.20 8.77 -8.84
N ASP A 217 -0.11 8.91 -10.16
CA ASP A 217 -0.40 10.15 -10.91
C ASP A 217 -1.90 10.43 -11.04
N ARG A 218 -2.75 9.40 -10.95
CA ARG A 218 -4.19 9.54 -11.21
C ARG A 218 -4.98 10.27 -10.14
N GLY A 219 -4.40 10.74 -9.05
CA GLY A 219 -4.95 11.81 -8.21
C GLY A 219 -6.38 11.67 -7.64
N TYR A 220 -7.11 10.59 -7.92
CA TYR A 220 -8.53 10.41 -7.63
C TYR A 220 -8.73 9.11 -6.82
N GLY A 221 -9.20 9.24 -5.58
CA GLY A 221 -9.69 8.12 -4.77
C GLY A 221 -8.68 7.48 -3.80
N PHE A 222 -9.02 7.27 -2.53
CA PHE A 222 -8.27 6.44 -1.56
C PHE A 222 -8.00 5.04 -2.13
N ALA A 223 -8.82 4.57 -3.08
CA ALA A 223 -8.73 3.21 -3.57
C ALA A 223 -7.49 2.93 -4.46
N GLY A 224 -6.60 3.91 -4.67
CA GLY A 224 -5.47 3.76 -5.59
C GLY A 224 -4.15 4.42 -5.22
N ARG A 225 -4.04 5.14 -4.09
CA ARG A 225 -2.73 5.70 -3.69
C ARG A 225 -1.94 4.68 -2.89
N VAL A 226 -0.74 4.36 -3.37
CA VAL A 226 0.29 3.75 -2.54
C VAL A 226 0.69 4.78 -1.50
N LEU A 227 0.45 4.52 -0.21
CA LEU A 227 0.92 5.42 0.86
C LEU A 227 2.45 5.53 0.78
N PRO A 228 3.07 6.66 1.18
CA PRO A 228 4.53 6.78 1.20
C PRO A 228 5.21 5.64 1.97
N GLU A 229 4.59 5.16 3.05
CA GLU A 229 5.04 4.02 3.82
C GLU A 229 4.91 2.68 3.07
N ASP A 230 3.82 2.48 2.31
CA ASP A 230 3.66 1.31 1.45
C ASP A 230 4.65 1.36 0.29
N ALA A 231 4.92 2.53 -0.29
CA ALA A 231 5.91 2.72 -1.35
C ALA A 231 7.32 2.40 -0.83
N ALA A 232 7.67 2.88 0.36
CA ALA A 232 8.93 2.53 1.02
C ALA A 232 9.02 1.03 1.35
N ARG A 233 7.93 0.41 1.81
CA ARG A 233 7.87 -1.04 2.08
C ARG A 233 8.01 -1.87 0.81
N ILE A 234 7.32 -1.50 -0.28
CA ILE A 234 7.44 -2.15 -1.58
C ILE A 234 8.85 -1.99 -2.12
N LYS A 235 9.40 -0.77 -2.06
CA LYS A 235 10.78 -0.49 -2.45
C LYS A 235 11.76 -1.40 -1.70
N ALA A 236 11.62 -1.50 -0.37
CA ALA A 236 12.45 -2.36 0.45
C ALA A 236 12.30 -3.85 0.11
N LEU A 237 11.09 -4.32 -0.20
CA LEU A 237 10.83 -5.70 -0.63
C LEU A 237 11.48 -5.99 -1.99
N LEU A 238 11.30 -5.11 -2.97
CA LEU A 238 11.89 -5.26 -4.30
C LEU A 238 13.41 -5.27 -4.26
N VAL A 239 14.00 -4.33 -3.51
CA VAL A 239 15.46 -4.28 -3.29
C VAL A 239 15.94 -5.58 -2.67
N LYS A 240 15.22 -6.10 -1.66
CA LYS A 240 15.57 -7.35 -1.00
C LYS A 240 15.55 -8.54 -1.97
N ASP A 241 14.48 -8.71 -2.74
CA ASP A 241 14.34 -9.87 -3.65
C ASP A 241 15.41 -9.85 -4.74
N LEU A 242 15.67 -8.68 -5.34
CA LEU A 242 16.70 -8.51 -6.35
C LEU A 242 18.10 -8.74 -5.76
N LYS A 243 18.40 -8.18 -4.59
CA LYS A 243 19.68 -8.41 -3.89
C LYS A 243 19.88 -9.89 -3.56
N THR A 244 18.88 -10.58 -3.01
CA THR A 244 18.98 -12.02 -2.72
C THR A 244 19.24 -12.84 -3.98
N GLY A 245 18.66 -12.46 -5.13
CA GLY A 245 18.99 -13.05 -6.42
C GLY A 245 20.45 -12.89 -6.79
N PHE A 246 20.98 -11.66 -6.72
CA PHE A 246 22.36 -11.38 -7.08
C PHE A 246 23.39 -11.90 -6.07
N GLU A 247 23.04 -12.05 -4.79
CA GLU A 247 23.83 -12.79 -3.81
C GLU A 247 23.95 -14.28 -4.22
N ALA A 248 22.85 -14.88 -4.71
CA ALA A 248 22.87 -16.25 -5.21
C ALA A 248 23.70 -16.39 -6.50
N VAL A 249 23.64 -15.39 -7.40
CA VAL A 249 24.53 -15.31 -8.56
C VAL A 249 25.98 -15.22 -8.10
N ALA A 250 26.30 -14.37 -7.13
CA ALA A 250 27.67 -14.22 -6.61
C ALA A 250 28.19 -15.52 -5.99
N ALA A 251 27.35 -16.20 -5.21
CA ALA A 251 27.69 -17.42 -4.48
C ALA A 251 27.73 -18.69 -5.34
N SER A 252 27.19 -18.65 -6.57
CA SER A 252 27.16 -19.82 -7.44
C SER A 252 28.58 -20.28 -7.81
N THR A 253 28.79 -21.59 -7.90
CA THR A 253 30.06 -22.18 -8.35
C THR A 253 30.05 -22.53 -9.83
N GLU A 254 28.89 -22.53 -10.47
CA GLU A 254 28.75 -22.77 -11.90
C GLU A 254 28.94 -21.46 -12.67
N ASP A 255 30.03 -21.36 -13.43
CA ASP A 255 30.38 -20.18 -14.21
C ASP A 255 29.87 -20.29 -15.65
N SER A 256 28.55 -20.23 -15.81
CA SER A 256 27.88 -20.28 -17.12
C SER A 256 26.89 -19.13 -17.26
N ARG A 257 26.82 -18.57 -18.48
CA ARG A 257 25.89 -17.47 -18.80
C ARG A 257 24.44 -17.84 -18.52
N SER A 258 24.05 -19.04 -18.95
CA SER A 258 22.70 -19.62 -18.77
C SER A 258 22.30 -19.72 -17.29
N ASN A 259 23.21 -20.12 -16.42
CA ASN A 259 22.96 -20.20 -14.98
C ASN A 259 22.70 -18.79 -14.39
N GLY A 260 23.52 -17.80 -14.75
CA GLY A 260 23.32 -16.41 -14.33
C GLY A 260 21.98 -15.84 -14.78
N GLN A 261 21.61 -16.08 -16.05
CA GLN A 261 20.32 -15.69 -16.62
C GLN A 261 19.14 -16.31 -15.85
N THR A 262 19.24 -17.61 -15.52
CA THR A 262 18.18 -18.33 -14.80
C THR A 262 17.96 -17.75 -13.40
N ILE A 263 19.03 -17.57 -12.62
CA ILE A 263 18.92 -17.04 -11.26
C ILE A 263 18.40 -15.60 -11.27
N ALA A 264 18.86 -14.77 -12.22
CA ALA A 264 18.38 -13.40 -12.36
C ALA A 264 16.90 -13.35 -12.77
N ALA A 265 16.48 -14.22 -13.70
CA ALA A 265 15.08 -14.33 -14.11
C ALA A 265 14.17 -14.66 -12.92
N GLU A 266 14.53 -15.65 -12.11
CA GLU A 266 13.75 -16.01 -10.91
C GLU A 266 13.68 -14.88 -9.87
N ALA A 267 14.73 -14.05 -9.78
CA ALA A 267 14.74 -12.90 -8.89
C ALA A 267 13.82 -11.78 -9.38
N VAL A 268 13.86 -11.48 -10.69
CA VAL A 268 12.98 -10.48 -11.31
C VAL A 268 11.54 -10.96 -11.29
N GLU A 269 11.28 -12.23 -11.60
CA GLU A 269 9.94 -12.84 -11.53
C GLU A 269 9.34 -12.65 -10.14
N ARG A 270 10.04 -13.05 -9.07
CA ARG A 270 9.58 -12.84 -7.69
C ARG A 270 9.30 -11.36 -7.36
N ALA A 271 10.19 -10.47 -7.77
CA ALA A 271 10.01 -9.02 -7.57
C ALA A 271 8.74 -8.50 -8.30
N THR A 272 8.52 -8.94 -9.54
CA THR A 272 7.34 -8.58 -10.32
C THR A 272 6.06 -9.24 -9.81
N GLU A 273 6.11 -10.47 -9.30
CA GLU A 273 4.99 -11.15 -8.65
C GLU A 273 4.55 -10.44 -7.37
N HIS A 274 5.49 -9.93 -6.57
CA HIS A 274 5.16 -9.10 -5.40
C HIS A 274 4.50 -7.78 -5.80
N LEU A 275 5.00 -7.13 -6.85
CA LEU A 275 4.38 -5.94 -7.43
C LEU A 275 2.98 -6.23 -7.97
N ASP A 276 2.78 -7.32 -8.69
CA ASP A 276 1.50 -7.71 -9.26
C ASP A 276 0.53 -8.18 -8.17
N THR A 277 1.02 -8.86 -7.13
CA THR A 277 0.23 -9.17 -5.93
C THR A 277 -0.21 -7.88 -5.26
N PHE A 278 0.65 -6.88 -5.10
CA PHE A 278 0.28 -5.58 -4.56
C PHE A 278 -0.68 -4.81 -5.48
N ALA A 279 -0.50 -4.90 -6.80
CA ALA A 279 -1.35 -4.23 -7.77
C ALA A 279 -2.75 -4.89 -7.86
N ASN A 280 -2.82 -6.22 -7.74
CA ASN A 280 -4.04 -7.02 -7.92
C ASN A 280 -4.75 -7.32 -6.60
N SER A 281 -4.05 -7.28 -5.47
CA SER A 281 -4.72 -7.05 -4.19
C SER A 281 -5.24 -5.61 -4.22
N GLY A 282 -6.48 -5.43 -4.69
CA GLY A 282 -7.24 -4.21 -4.44
C GLY A 282 -7.05 -3.80 -2.98
N PRO A 283 -7.09 -2.49 -2.67
CA PRO A 283 -6.56 -1.92 -1.43
C PRO A 283 -6.78 -2.89 -0.29
N LYS A 284 -5.70 -3.53 0.18
CA LYS A 284 -5.82 -4.47 1.29
C LYS A 284 -6.52 -3.66 2.39
N PRO A 285 -7.68 -4.12 2.92
CA PRO A 285 -8.20 -3.50 4.12
C PRO A 285 -7.03 -3.54 5.09
N VAL A 286 -6.63 -2.36 5.55
CA VAL A 286 -5.54 -2.22 6.52
C VAL A 286 -5.91 -3.18 7.65
N GLU A 287 -5.21 -4.30 7.77
CA GLU A 287 -5.36 -5.15 8.93
C GLU A 287 -4.89 -4.28 10.09
N PRO A 288 -5.79 -3.91 11.02
CA PRO A 288 -5.39 -3.06 12.12
C PRO A 288 -4.33 -3.82 12.92
N PRO A 289 -3.21 -3.18 13.30
CA PRO A 289 -2.23 -3.81 14.16
C PRO A 289 -2.95 -4.36 15.41
N PRO A 290 -2.52 -5.52 15.95
CA PRO A 290 -3.29 -6.33 16.93
C PRO A 290 -3.55 -5.64 18.28
N HIS A 291 -3.21 -4.36 18.44
CA HIS A 291 -3.44 -3.57 19.63
C HIS A 291 -3.88 -2.16 19.23
N ARG A 292 -5.19 -1.90 19.16
CA ARG A 292 -5.85 -0.59 19.47
C ARG A 292 -7.31 -0.62 18.99
N LYS A 293 -8.23 -0.94 19.90
CA LYS A 293 -9.69 -0.96 19.67
C LYS A 293 -10.37 0.39 19.96
N GLU A 294 -9.62 1.49 20.02
CA GLU A 294 -10.09 2.84 20.42
C GLU A 294 -9.67 4.05 19.53
N PRO A 295 -8.96 3.96 18.38
CA PRO A 295 -8.43 5.15 17.70
C PRO A 295 -9.48 5.99 16.93
N ALA A 296 -10.52 5.38 16.37
CA ALA A 296 -11.45 6.11 15.51
C ALA A 296 -12.35 7.14 16.22
N TYR A 297 -12.52 7.07 17.54
CA TYR A 297 -13.21 8.12 18.30
C TYR A 297 -12.31 9.30 18.66
N ALA A 298 -11.02 9.02 18.93
CA ALA A 298 -10.02 10.05 19.12
C ALA A 298 -9.83 10.86 17.83
N GLU A 299 -10.00 10.22 16.68
CA GLU A 299 -9.92 10.80 15.35
C GLU A 299 -11.04 11.81 15.06
N VAL A 300 -12.31 11.43 15.27
CA VAL A 300 -13.42 12.39 15.11
C VAL A 300 -13.34 13.51 16.14
N SER A 301 -13.02 13.17 17.40
CA SER A 301 -12.84 14.18 18.45
C SER A 301 -11.70 15.13 18.12
N ALA A 302 -10.60 14.67 17.51
CA ALA A 302 -9.48 15.52 17.11
C ALA A 302 -9.82 16.49 15.96
N ILE A 303 -10.62 16.06 14.97
CA ILE A 303 -11.12 16.95 13.90
C ILE A 303 -12.02 18.03 14.52
N VAL A 304 -12.95 17.62 15.38
CA VAL A 304 -13.92 18.50 16.06
C VAL A 304 -13.22 19.48 17.03
N GLU A 305 -12.25 19.00 17.80
CA GLU A 305 -11.39 19.80 18.69
C GLU A 305 -10.47 20.74 17.92
N ARG A 306 -10.06 20.40 16.69
CA ARG A 306 -9.30 21.30 15.84
C ARG A 306 -10.14 22.47 15.38
N VAL A 307 -11.36 22.22 14.88
CA VAL A 307 -12.28 23.31 14.52
C VAL A 307 -12.52 24.22 15.72
N HIS A 308 -12.70 23.64 16.91
CA HIS A 308 -12.77 24.40 18.17
C HIS A 308 -11.53 25.27 18.42
N ARG A 309 -10.33 24.68 18.32
CA ARG A 309 -9.05 25.36 18.57
C ARG A 309 -8.80 26.49 17.58
N ASP A 310 -9.03 26.26 16.29
CA ASP A 310 -8.79 27.26 15.25
C ASP A 310 -9.79 28.42 15.36
N LEU A 311 -11.04 28.15 15.75
CA LEU A 311 -12.02 29.18 16.13
C LEU A 311 -11.63 29.95 17.40
N ALA A 312 -10.98 29.30 18.37
CA ALA A 312 -10.55 29.89 19.63
C ALA A 312 -9.27 30.74 19.51
N ILE A 313 -8.35 30.40 18.61
CA ILE A 313 -7.03 31.07 18.47
C ILE A 313 -7.02 32.20 17.43
N GLY A 314 -8.02 32.27 16.55
CA GLY A 314 -8.23 33.41 15.65
C GLY A 314 -7.21 33.57 14.53
N ARG A 315 -6.85 32.46 13.89
CA ARG A 315 -6.08 32.46 12.65
C ARG A 315 -7.03 32.49 11.45
N THR A 316 -7.27 33.67 10.86
CA THR A 316 -7.78 33.77 9.48
C THR A 316 -7.08 34.89 8.72
N GLY A 317 -6.28 34.51 7.73
CA GLY A 317 -5.82 35.36 6.64
C GLY A 317 -5.76 34.47 5.40
N ASP A 318 -6.46 34.89 4.35
CA ASP A 318 -6.65 34.29 3.02
C ASP A 318 -6.53 32.75 2.90
N HIS A 319 -7.68 32.14 2.57
CA HIS A 319 -7.96 30.74 2.16
C HIS A 319 -8.73 29.87 3.18
N LEU A 320 -10.04 29.71 2.90
CA LEU A 320 -11.06 28.89 3.59
C LEU A 320 -10.69 27.41 3.87
N ALA A 321 -9.61 26.89 3.28
CA ALA A 321 -9.12 25.53 3.47
C ALA A 321 -8.34 25.30 4.79
N TRP A 322 -7.97 26.37 5.50
CA TRP A 322 -7.09 26.27 6.68
C TRP A 322 -7.77 25.97 8.02
N VAL A 323 -9.09 26.14 8.15
CA VAL A 323 -9.82 25.78 9.39
C VAL A 323 -9.72 24.26 9.69
N LEU A 324 -9.36 23.48 8.67
CA LEU A 324 -9.18 22.03 8.72
C LEU A 324 -7.90 21.59 7.98
N THR A 325 -6.86 22.42 7.86
CA THR A 325 -5.59 21.97 7.21
C THR A 325 -5.05 20.73 7.92
N PRO A 326 -4.21 19.87 7.33
CA PRO A 326 -3.68 18.71 8.03
C PRO A 326 -2.65 19.11 9.09
N GLY A 327 -2.48 18.29 10.10
CA GLY A 327 -1.44 18.47 11.11
C GLY A 327 -1.24 17.24 12.00
N HIS A 328 -2.24 16.35 12.06
CA HIS A 328 -2.16 15.05 12.73
C HIS A 328 -2.65 13.98 11.76
N GLU A 329 -1.95 12.84 11.72
CA GLU A 329 -2.38 11.63 11.02
C GLU A 329 -3.55 11.03 11.79
N ILE A 330 -4.74 11.21 11.24
CA ILE A 330 -6.01 10.72 11.76
C ILE A 330 -6.39 9.55 10.85
N ASN A 331 -6.48 8.31 11.37
CA ASN A 331 -6.76 7.17 10.50
C ASN A 331 -8.13 7.35 9.82
N GLY A 332 -8.21 7.12 8.51
CA GLY A 332 -9.43 7.32 7.71
C GLY A 332 -9.65 8.72 7.14
N TRP A 333 -9.07 9.79 7.71
CA TRP A 333 -9.04 11.12 7.07
C TRP A 333 -7.73 11.34 6.33
N ASN A 334 -7.80 11.64 5.05
CA ASN A 334 -6.62 11.80 4.19
C ASN A 334 -6.00 13.22 4.27
N GLY A 335 -6.52 14.09 5.14
CA GLY A 335 -6.09 15.49 5.29
C GLY A 335 -6.58 16.43 4.18
N TYR A 336 -7.25 15.91 3.14
CA TYR A 336 -7.81 16.72 2.06
C TYR A 336 -9.20 17.25 2.43
N LEU A 337 -9.38 18.55 2.18
CA LEU A 337 -10.62 19.27 2.37
C LEU A 337 -11.00 19.98 1.07
N GLU A 338 -12.19 19.71 0.56
CA GLU A 338 -12.74 20.46 -0.57
C GLU A 338 -13.80 21.47 -0.10
N ALA A 339 -13.58 22.73 -0.41
CA ALA A 339 -14.56 23.80 -0.25
C ALA A 339 -15.29 23.98 -1.59
N THR A 340 -16.58 23.62 -1.66
CA THR A 340 -17.35 23.73 -2.91
C THR A 340 -18.73 24.34 -2.70
N ASN A 341 -19.21 25.05 -3.73
CA ASN A 341 -20.56 25.59 -3.81
C ASN A 341 -21.45 24.79 -4.78
N ARG A 342 -20.94 23.67 -5.33
CA ARG A 342 -21.63 22.85 -6.34
C ARG A 342 -21.62 21.38 -5.93
N GLY A 343 -22.78 20.73 -6.01
CA GLY A 343 -22.88 19.27 -6.08
C GLY A 343 -22.95 18.50 -4.76
N ILE A 344 -22.80 19.13 -3.59
CA ILE A 344 -22.98 18.43 -2.32
C ILE A 344 -24.46 18.40 -1.95
N ARG A 345 -25.05 17.20 -1.89
CA ARG A 345 -26.49 17.00 -1.65
C ARG A 345 -26.90 17.35 -0.21
N ASP A 346 -25.99 17.21 0.75
CA ASP A 346 -26.28 17.27 2.19
C ASP A 346 -25.45 18.30 2.98
N LEU A 347 -24.91 19.37 2.35
CA LEU A 347 -24.03 20.40 2.97
C LEU A 347 -22.62 19.94 3.35
N GLY A 348 -22.40 18.63 3.46
CA GLY A 348 -21.09 18.01 3.58
C GLY A 348 -21.09 16.63 2.93
N GLU A 349 -19.90 16.13 2.61
CA GLU A 349 -19.68 14.79 2.07
C GLU A 349 -18.37 14.22 2.61
N ALA A 350 -18.47 13.13 3.36
CA ALA A 350 -17.36 12.21 3.59
C ALA A 350 -17.20 11.31 2.36
N ARG A 351 -16.09 11.48 1.65
CA ARG A 351 -15.85 10.74 0.41
C ARG A 351 -15.19 9.39 0.72
N PRO A 352 -15.39 8.38 -0.16
CA PRO A 352 -14.69 7.10 -0.05
C PRO A 352 -13.17 7.23 -0.08
N ASP A 353 -12.67 8.37 -0.57
CA ASP A 353 -11.26 8.72 -0.61
C ASP A 353 -10.68 9.22 0.70
N GLY A 354 -11.44 9.16 1.79
CA GLY A 354 -11.05 9.68 3.09
C GLY A 354 -11.02 11.20 3.14
N SER A 355 -11.45 11.93 2.09
CA SER A 355 -11.54 13.39 2.12
C SER A 355 -12.89 13.88 2.61
N LEU A 356 -12.91 15.14 3.05
CA LEU A 356 -14.13 15.84 3.44
C LEU A 356 -14.41 16.96 2.45
N ALA A 357 -15.65 17.09 2.02
CA ALA A 357 -16.11 18.24 1.28
C ALA A 357 -17.22 18.97 2.06
N PHE A 358 -17.20 20.30 2.09
CA PHE A 358 -18.24 21.10 2.75
C PHE A 358 -18.72 22.27 1.88
N ASP A 359 -19.98 22.63 2.08
CA ASP A 359 -20.60 23.80 1.47
C ASP A 359 -20.00 25.09 2.05
N VAL A 360 -19.48 25.94 1.17
CA VAL A 360 -18.80 27.18 1.60
C VAL A 360 -19.77 28.13 2.28
N GLN A 361 -20.98 28.29 1.76
CA GLN A 361 -21.94 29.30 2.22
C GLN A 361 -22.67 28.87 3.50
N ARG A 362 -22.92 27.57 3.66
CA ARG A 362 -23.80 27.04 4.72
C ARG A 362 -23.05 26.35 5.85
N VAL A 363 -21.78 25.99 5.65
CA VAL A 363 -20.97 25.34 6.68
C VAL A 363 -19.76 26.22 7.02
N LEU A 364 -18.93 26.58 6.03
CA LEU A 364 -17.69 27.29 6.31
C LEU A 364 -17.90 28.76 6.69
N ALA A 365 -18.76 29.48 5.96
CA ALA A 365 -19.00 30.91 6.20
C ALA A 365 -19.65 31.21 7.57
N PRO A 366 -20.61 30.42 8.10
CA PRO A 366 -21.08 30.61 9.47
C PRO A 366 -20.00 30.45 10.54
N LEU A 367 -19.12 29.44 10.39
CA LEU A 367 -18.02 29.21 11.32
C LEU A 367 -17.04 30.40 11.33
N GLU A 368 -16.72 30.94 10.15
CA GLU A 368 -15.87 32.13 10.01
C GLU A 368 -16.53 33.40 10.60
N LYS A 369 -17.80 33.64 10.27
CA LYS A 369 -18.55 34.79 10.82
C LYS A 369 -18.61 34.75 12.34
N ALA A 370 -18.77 33.56 12.92
CA ALA A 370 -18.82 33.40 14.36
C ALA A 370 -17.48 33.61 15.06
N HIS A 371 -16.36 33.50 14.33
CA HIS A 371 -15.06 33.85 14.86
C HIS A 371 -14.90 35.37 15.05
N THR A 372 -15.30 36.15 14.05
CA THR A 372 -15.12 37.62 14.05
C THR A 372 -16.27 38.39 14.69
N ALA A 373 -17.42 37.74 14.93
CA ALA A 373 -18.58 38.37 15.52
C ALA A 373 -18.38 38.75 17.00
N PRO A 374 -18.91 39.92 17.43
CA PRO A 374 -18.91 40.30 18.84
C PRO A 374 -19.65 39.27 19.69
N ARG A 375 -19.18 39.06 20.92
CA ARG A 375 -19.80 38.14 21.88
C ARG A 375 -20.84 38.88 22.75
N PRO A 376 -21.99 38.27 23.08
CA PRO A 376 -22.47 36.94 22.65
C PRO A 376 -22.92 36.93 21.18
N LEU A 377 -22.85 35.76 20.54
CA LEU A 377 -23.33 35.60 19.16
C LEU A 377 -24.84 35.89 19.06
N ASP A 378 -25.22 36.55 17.97
CA ASP A 378 -26.61 36.71 17.56
C ASP A 378 -27.32 35.33 17.46
N PRO A 379 -28.60 35.19 17.84
CA PRO A 379 -29.30 33.92 17.83
C PRO A 379 -29.33 33.21 16.46
N GLU A 380 -29.42 33.95 15.36
CA GLU A 380 -29.44 33.36 14.01
C GLU A 380 -28.06 32.80 13.66
N LEU A 381 -27.01 33.60 13.88
CA LEU A 381 -25.63 33.16 13.67
C LEU A 381 -25.26 31.97 14.58
N ARG A 382 -25.77 31.95 15.82
CA ARG A 382 -25.59 30.82 16.75
C ARG A 382 -26.21 29.53 16.22
N ALA A 383 -27.41 29.63 15.64
CA ALA A 383 -28.09 28.48 15.04
C ALA A 383 -27.32 27.97 13.81
N ASP A 384 -26.84 28.87 12.95
CA ASP A 384 -26.05 28.51 11.76
C ASP A 384 -24.72 27.84 12.14
N VAL A 385 -24.04 28.35 13.16
CA VAL A 385 -22.79 27.76 13.70
C VAL A 385 -23.03 26.37 14.26
N ARG A 386 -24.10 26.20 15.04
CA ARG A 386 -24.48 24.88 15.57
C ARG A 386 -24.73 23.92 14.40
N GLN A 387 -25.49 24.34 13.39
CA GLN A 387 -25.77 23.52 12.23
C GLN A 387 -24.48 23.16 11.46
N ALA A 388 -23.56 24.11 11.30
CA ALA A 388 -22.26 23.85 10.69
C ALA A 388 -21.44 22.82 11.48
N PHE A 389 -21.40 22.91 12.82
CA PHE A 389 -20.77 21.89 13.66
C PHE A 389 -21.41 20.52 13.54
N VAL A 390 -22.75 20.45 13.47
CA VAL A 390 -23.45 19.18 13.24
C VAL A 390 -23.03 18.59 11.90
N VAL A 391 -22.93 19.38 10.83
CA VAL A 391 -22.49 18.86 9.52
C VAL A 391 -21.04 18.37 9.57
N VAL A 392 -20.13 19.14 10.17
CA VAL A 392 -18.72 18.72 10.31
C VAL A 392 -18.61 17.42 11.10
N ALA A 393 -19.26 17.34 12.26
CA ALA A 393 -19.22 16.15 13.10
C ALA A 393 -19.89 14.95 12.43
N ARG A 394 -20.94 15.17 11.62
CA ARG A 394 -21.63 14.12 10.86
C ARG A 394 -20.71 13.52 9.79
N GLU A 395 -20.07 14.34 8.97
CA GLU A 395 -19.18 13.82 7.93
C GLU A 395 -17.90 13.23 8.53
N ALA A 396 -17.36 13.82 9.60
CA ALA A 396 -16.23 13.21 10.31
C ALA A 396 -16.59 11.84 10.91
N ALA A 397 -17.80 11.68 11.46
CA ALA A 397 -18.28 10.37 11.92
C ALA A 397 -18.48 9.36 10.79
N ARG A 398 -18.87 9.82 9.59
CA ARG A 398 -18.98 8.96 8.40
C ARG A 398 -17.61 8.45 7.90
N LEU A 399 -16.54 9.23 8.03
CA LEU A 399 -15.18 8.76 7.71
C LEU A 399 -14.75 7.56 8.56
N CYS A 400 -15.23 7.49 9.80
CA CYS A 400 -14.92 6.39 10.71
C CYS A 400 -15.81 5.15 10.53
N SER A 401 -16.78 5.21 9.63
CA SER A 401 -17.62 4.08 9.23
C SER A 401 -17.03 3.47 7.95
N PRO A 402 -16.31 2.32 8.03
CA PRO A 402 -15.79 1.69 6.83
C PRO A 402 -16.97 1.22 5.96
N SER A 403 -17.11 1.84 4.79
CA SER A 403 -18.07 1.44 3.77
C SER A 403 -17.39 0.37 2.91
N ASP A 404 -17.85 -0.89 2.98
CA ASP A 404 -17.29 -1.98 2.19
C ASP A 404 -17.52 -1.71 0.68
N PRO A 405 -16.46 -1.55 -0.13
CA PRO A 405 -16.60 -1.32 -1.56
C PRO A 405 -17.34 -2.49 -2.22
N GLY A 406 -18.50 -2.23 -2.83
CA GLY A 406 -19.28 -3.25 -3.55
C GLY A 406 -20.32 -4.00 -2.70
N SER A 407 -20.47 -3.68 -1.41
CA SER A 407 -21.57 -4.20 -0.60
C SER A 407 -22.91 -3.59 -1.02
N GLN A 408 -23.93 -4.42 -1.24
CA GLN A 408 -25.31 -3.94 -1.32
C GLN A 408 -25.68 -3.35 0.05
N HIS A 409 -26.09 -2.08 0.07
CA HIS A 409 -26.48 -1.40 1.29
C HIS A 409 -27.71 -2.11 1.90
N ASP A 410 -27.53 -2.80 3.04
CA ASP A 410 -28.66 -3.27 3.84
C ASP A 410 -29.40 -2.04 4.40
N PRO A 411 -30.67 -1.81 4.03
CA PRO A 411 -31.43 -0.67 4.51
C PRO A 411 -31.50 -0.57 6.04
N ALA A 412 -31.47 -1.71 6.75
CA ALA A 412 -31.46 -1.73 8.21
C ALA A 412 -30.11 -1.23 8.77
N ALA A 413 -29.01 -1.68 8.20
CA ALA A 413 -27.67 -1.26 8.61
C ALA A 413 -27.43 0.23 8.33
N GLN A 414 -27.90 0.71 7.18
CA GLN A 414 -27.88 2.14 6.83
C GLN A 414 -28.72 2.98 7.80
N ALA A 415 -29.93 2.53 8.16
CA ALA A 415 -30.78 3.23 9.12
C ALA A 415 -30.15 3.31 10.52
N MET A 416 -29.44 2.26 10.94
CA MET A 416 -28.67 2.27 12.18
C MET A 416 -27.50 3.26 12.11
N GLU A 417 -26.77 3.26 10.98
CA GLU A 417 -25.65 4.17 10.74
C GLU A 417 -26.06 5.63 10.80
N ASP A 418 -27.05 6.03 10.00
CA ASP A 418 -27.48 7.42 9.92
C ASP A 418 -27.97 7.94 11.27
N ALA A 419 -28.61 7.09 12.07
CA ALA A 419 -29.05 7.44 13.42
C ALA A 419 -27.88 7.56 14.41
N LEU A 420 -26.88 6.66 14.35
CA LEU A 420 -25.67 6.75 15.18
C LEU A 420 -24.84 8.00 14.84
N VAL A 421 -24.61 8.25 13.54
CA VAL A 421 -23.84 9.40 13.05
C VAL A 421 -24.53 10.69 13.47
N ARG A 422 -25.86 10.79 13.30
CA ARG A 422 -26.63 11.97 13.71
C ARG A 422 -26.54 12.20 15.21
N ARG A 423 -26.77 11.16 16.02
CA ARG A 423 -26.72 11.27 17.49
C ARG A 423 -25.35 11.70 17.99
N TYR A 424 -24.29 11.17 17.38
CA TYR A 424 -22.92 11.58 17.66
C TYR A 424 -22.69 13.07 17.29
N ALA A 425 -23.10 13.46 16.07
CA ALA A 425 -22.90 14.80 15.56
C ALA A 425 -23.62 15.88 16.39
N GLU A 426 -24.88 15.62 16.77
CA GLU A 426 -25.66 16.50 17.65
C GLU A 426 -24.99 16.63 19.03
N GLY A 427 -24.52 15.52 19.62
CA GLY A 427 -23.84 15.53 20.91
C GLY A 427 -22.52 16.31 20.90
N GLN A 428 -21.72 16.19 19.82
CA GLN A 428 -20.48 16.96 19.68
C GLN A 428 -20.74 18.44 19.42
N ALA A 429 -21.73 18.78 18.59
CA ALA A 429 -22.10 20.17 18.34
C ALA A 429 -22.55 20.86 19.64
N ASP A 430 -23.38 20.22 20.46
CA ASP A 430 -23.83 20.79 21.73
C ASP A 430 -22.67 20.95 22.73
N ARG A 431 -21.75 19.99 22.78
CA ARG A 431 -20.52 20.09 23.58
C ARG A 431 -19.66 21.27 23.13
N LEU A 432 -19.39 21.40 21.83
CA LEU A 432 -18.60 22.49 21.27
C LEU A 432 -19.22 23.87 21.49
N MET A 433 -20.54 23.98 21.31
CA MET A 433 -21.26 25.21 21.59
C MET A 433 -21.15 25.60 23.06
N THR A 434 -21.15 24.63 23.96
CA THR A 434 -20.95 24.85 25.40
C THR A 434 -19.52 25.28 25.70
N ASP A 435 -18.52 24.56 25.16
CA ASP A 435 -17.09 24.82 25.39
C ASP A 435 -16.65 26.18 24.83
N LEU A 436 -17.25 26.65 23.73
CA LEU A 436 -17.02 27.99 23.16
C LEU A 436 -17.77 29.11 23.91
N GLY A 437 -18.47 28.79 25.01
CA GLY A 437 -19.19 29.77 25.82
C GLY A 437 -20.48 30.28 25.16
N TYR A 438 -21.07 29.52 24.23
CA TYR A 438 -22.32 29.89 23.54
C TYR A 438 -23.59 29.32 24.20
N GLY A 439 -23.48 28.61 25.32
CA GLY A 439 -24.63 28.04 26.04
C GLY A 439 -25.51 29.12 26.70
N THR A 440 -26.81 28.93 26.94
CA THR A 440 -27.73 27.80 26.68
C THR A 440 -29.01 28.36 26.03
N SER A 441 -29.43 27.80 24.91
CA SER A 441 -30.86 27.67 24.63
C SER A 441 -31.19 26.20 24.86
N GLU A 442 -32.34 25.90 25.46
CA GLU A 442 -32.87 24.54 25.62
C GLU A 442 -32.46 23.70 24.42
N ALA A 443 -31.82 22.55 24.67
CA ALA A 443 -31.57 21.58 23.64
C ALA A 443 -32.90 21.36 22.91
N GLN A 444 -33.06 21.98 21.74
CA GLN A 444 -34.09 21.64 20.80
C GLN A 444 -33.70 20.25 20.36
N ARG A 445 -34.08 19.26 21.17
CA ARG A 445 -34.06 17.87 20.81
C ARG A 445 -34.99 17.80 19.63
N THR A 446 -34.40 17.82 18.45
CA THR A 446 -35.05 17.46 17.21
C THR A 446 -35.87 16.22 17.50
N VAL A 447 -37.16 16.23 17.16
CA VAL A 447 -38.03 15.06 17.30
C VAL A 447 -37.37 13.94 16.49
N GLY A 448 -36.68 13.04 17.18
CA GLY A 448 -35.84 12.05 16.55
C GLY A 448 -36.65 11.18 15.60
N THR A 449 -36.04 10.78 14.49
CA THR A 449 -36.63 9.77 13.62
C THR A 449 -36.88 8.47 14.40
N PRO A 450 -37.77 7.58 13.92
CA PRO A 450 -37.94 6.25 14.50
C PRO A 450 -36.62 5.49 14.70
N ALA A 451 -35.66 5.65 13.77
CA ALA A 451 -34.32 5.08 13.89
C ALA A 451 -33.51 5.72 15.05
N ASP A 452 -33.56 7.06 15.20
CA ASP A 452 -32.89 7.77 16.30
C ASP A 452 -33.38 7.29 17.68
N ARG A 453 -34.69 7.05 17.81
CA ARG A 453 -35.28 6.51 19.05
C ARG A 453 -34.88 5.05 19.29
N THR A 454 -34.83 4.25 18.23
CA THR A 454 -34.41 2.84 18.32
C THR A 454 -32.93 2.73 18.70
N VAL A 455 -32.05 3.56 18.12
CA VAL A 455 -30.64 3.67 18.55
C VAL A 455 -30.54 4.12 19.99
N ALA A 456 -31.32 5.11 20.42
CA ALA A 456 -31.31 5.59 21.80
C ALA A 456 -31.60 4.46 22.80
N VAL A 457 -32.66 3.68 22.54
CA VAL A 457 -33.01 2.51 23.35
C VAL A 457 -31.86 1.50 23.34
N LEU A 458 -31.34 1.15 22.17
CA LEU A 458 -30.25 0.20 22.03
C LEU A 458 -29.01 0.62 22.83
N THR A 459 -28.52 1.85 22.63
CA THR A 459 -27.27 2.33 23.22
C THR A 459 -27.41 2.55 24.73
N GLN A 460 -28.58 3.03 25.18
CA GLN A 460 -28.86 3.19 26.61
C GLN A 460 -28.92 1.82 27.30
N SER A 461 -29.67 0.87 26.75
CA SER A 461 -29.84 -0.45 27.37
C SER A 461 -28.55 -1.28 27.31
N ILE A 462 -27.80 -1.25 26.21
CA ILE A 462 -26.46 -1.87 26.15
C ILE A 462 -25.53 -1.19 27.16
N GLY A 463 -25.54 0.15 27.25
CA GLY A 463 -24.72 0.88 28.22
C GLY A 463 -25.00 0.46 29.67
N GLN A 464 -26.28 0.28 30.02
CA GLN A 464 -26.68 -0.24 31.33
C GLN A 464 -26.21 -1.67 31.58
N ILE A 465 -26.37 -2.58 30.61
CA ILE A 465 -25.96 -3.98 30.73
C ILE A 465 -24.43 -4.11 30.83
N SER A 466 -23.70 -3.37 30.00
CA SER A 466 -22.24 -3.43 29.87
C SER A 466 -21.47 -2.51 30.83
N ARG A 467 -22.18 -1.64 31.56
CA ARG A 467 -21.62 -0.56 32.39
C ARG A 467 -20.75 0.42 31.59
N MET A 468 -21.12 0.65 30.34
CA MET A 468 -20.50 1.64 29.46
C MET A 468 -21.37 2.89 29.39
N SER A 469 -20.76 4.06 29.24
CA SER A 469 -21.52 5.26 28.91
C SER A 469 -22.15 5.13 27.51
N GLU A 470 -23.27 5.80 27.31
CA GLU A 470 -23.97 5.77 26.02
C GLU A 470 -23.06 6.21 24.86
N GLN A 471 -22.22 7.23 25.09
CA GLN A 471 -21.23 7.71 24.12
C GLN A 471 -20.17 6.65 23.78
N GLN A 472 -19.72 5.85 24.76
CA GLN A 472 -18.78 4.75 24.49
C GLN A 472 -19.43 3.64 23.65
N VAL A 473 -20.73 3.36 23.86
CA VAL A 473 -21.46 2.39 23.05
C VAL A 473 -21.64 2.91 21.62
N VAL A 474 -22.08 4.16 21.46
CA VAL A 474 -22.22 4.81 20.14
C VAL A 474 -20.88 4.80 19.40
N SER A 475 -19.80 5.14 20.08
CA SER A 475 -18.43 5.09 19.55
C SER A 475 -18.08 3.70 19.02
N GLN A 476 -18.20 2.65 19.85
CA GLN A 476 -17.84 1.30 19.46
C GLN A 476 -18.68 0.76 18.28
N LEU A 477 -19.93 1.22 18.14
CA LEU A 477 -20.79 0.84 17.03
C LEU A 477 -20.48 1.61 15.74
N LEU A 478 -20.16 2.90 15.84
CA LEU A 478 -19.77 3.73 14.69
C LEU A 478 -18.47 3.25 14.05
N THR A 479 -17.50 2.82 14.85
CA THR A 479 -16.19 2.35 14.37
C THR A 479 -16.21 0.89 13.90
N THR A 480 -17.39 0.28 13.84
CA THR A 480 -17.58 -1.07 13.31
C THR A 480 -18.15 -0.96 11.90
N GLY A 481 -17.65 -1.79 10.97
CA GLY A 481 -18.17 -1.88 9.61
C GLY A 481 -19.67 -2.13 9.58
N GLN A 482 -20.31 -1.61 8.54
CA GLN A 482 -21.77 -1.61 8.41
C GLN A 482 -22.36 -3.04 8.50
N SER A 483 -21.66 -4.03 7.96
CA SER A 483 -22.00 -5.46 7.96
C SER A 483 -21.93 -6.12 9.35
N ASP A 484 -21.01 -5.68 10.22
CA ASP A 484 -20.75 -6.29 11.53
C ASP A 484 -21.41 -5.54 12.71
N ARG A 485 -22.02 -4.39 12.44
CA ARG A 485 -22.49 -3.47 13.50
C ARG A 485 -23.55 -4.08 14.42
N PHE A 486 -24.44 -4.91 13.87
CA PHE A 486 -25.42 -5.65 14.67
C PHE A 486 -24.77 -6.72 15.54
N ALA A 487 -23.79 -7.45 15.01
CA ALA A 487 -22.99 -8.42 15.76
C ALA A 487 -22.21 -7.74 16.88
N LYS A 488 -21.64 -6.56 16.62
CA LYS A 488 -20.98 -5.75 17.63
C LYS A 488 -21.92 -5.29 18.74
N ALA A 489 -23.15 -4.86 18.42
CA ALA A 489 -24.13 -4.47 19.43
C ALA A 489 -24.45 -5.63 20.39
N VAL A 490 -24.66 -6.83 19.84
CA VAL A 490 -24.86 -8.05 20.65
C VAL A 490 -23.62 -8.33 21.52
N ALA A 491 -22.42 -8.29 20.94
CA ALA A 491 -21.18 -8.54 21.67
C ALA A 491 -20.94 -7.53 22.81
N LEU A 492 -21.25 -6.25 22.59
CA LEU A 492 -21.15 -5.22 23.64
C LEU A 492 -22.12 -5.50 24.79
N GLY A 493 -23.35 -5.93 24.49
CA GLY A 493 -24.32 -6.30 25.51
C GLY A 493 -23.91 -7.55 26.30
N LEU A 494 -23.41 -8.59 25.64
CA LEU A 494 -22.92 -9.80 26.31
C LEU A 494 -21.64 -9.56 27.13
N GLY A 495 -20.77 -8.66 26.69
CA GLY A 495 -19.55 -8.29 27.40
C GLY A 495 -18.54 -9.44 27.47
N LYS A 496 -17.95 -9.67 28.66
CA LYS A 496 -16.97 -10.76 28.89
C LYS A 496 -17.63 -12.12 29.13
N ASP A 497 -18.95 -12.15 29.22
CA ASP A 497 -19.75 -13.30 29.61
C ASP A 497 -20.26 -14.05 28.36
N THR A 498 -19.48 -14.08 27.28
CA THR A 498 -19.78 -14.83 26.06
C THR A 498 -19.29 -16.29 26.15
N PRO A 499 -19.84 -17.21 25.35
CA PRO A 499 -19.29 -18.57 25.20
C PRO A 499 -17.78 -18.53 24.90
N ARG A 500 -17.02 -19.49 25.44
CA ARG A 500 -15.55 -19.53 25.25
C ARG A 500 -15.14 -20.23 23.96
N ASP A 501 -16.00 -21.08 23.42
CA ASP A 501 -15.80 -21.81 22.19
C ASP A 501 -16.37 -21.04 20.99
N ALA A 502 -15.71 -21.16 19.84
CA ALA A 502 -16.11 -20.47 18.62
C ALA A 502 -17.51 -20.89 18.14
N ALA A 503 -17.89 -22.15 18.35
CA ALA A 503 -19.21 -22.68 17.99
C ALA A 503 -20.32 -22.03 18.84
N GLY A 504 -20.17 -22.01 20.16
CA GLY A 504 -21.11 -21.32 21.06
C GLY A 504 -21.23 -19.83 20.76
N GLN A 505 -20.12 -19.13 20.46
CA GLN A 505 -20.17 -17.72 20.06
C GLN A 505 -20.96 -17.52 18.76
N GLN A 506 -20.73 -18.38 17.77
CA GLN A 506 -21.44 -18.33 16.49
C GLN A 506 -22.94 -18.55 16.66
N ASP A 507 -23.35 -19.52 17.49
CA ASP A 507 -24.76 -19.83 17.75
C ASP A 507 -25.50 -18.68 18.44
N VAL A 508 -24.88 -18.07 19.46
CA VAL A 508 -25.46 -16.91 20.17
C VAL A 508 -25.60 -15.72 19.24
N HIS A 509 -24.58 -15.45 18.42
CA HIS A 509 -24.65 -14.39 17.42
C HIS A 509 -25.73 -14.68 16.37
N ALA A 510 -25.81 -15.91 15.86
CA ALA A 510 -26.84 -16.31 14.89
C ALA A 510 -28.27 -16.15 15.42
N PHE A 511 -28.48 -16.28 16.74
CA PHE A 511 -29.78 -16.10 17.37
C PHE A 511 -30.11 -14.62 17.66
N LEU A 512 -29.17 -13.85 18.23
CA LEU A 512 -29.44 -12.50 18.74
C LEU A 512 -29.29 -11.41 17.67
N VAL A 513 -28.37 -11.56 16.72
CA VAL A 513 -28.13 -10.55 15.67
C VAL A 513 -29.38 -10.28 14.82
N PRO A 514 -30.12 -11.29 14.33
CA PRO A 514 -31.33 -11.06 13.55
C PRO A 514 -32.42 -10.30 14.33
N LYS A 515 -32.46 -10.42 15.66
CA LYS A 515 -33.47 -9.73 16.50
C LYS A 515 -33.19 -8.24 16.60
N VAL A 516 -31.92 -7.86 16.78
CA VAL A 516 -31.51 -6.46 16.72
C VAL A 516 -31.73 -5.90 15.31
N GLN A 517 -31.32 -6.64 14.27
CA GLN A 517 -31.52 -6.26 12.87
C GLN A 517 -33.01 -6.06 12.53
N ALA A 518 -33.91 -6.89 13.06
CA ALA A 518 -35.35 -6.77 12.83
C ALA A 518 -35.95 -5.44 13.31
N ALA A 519 -35.45 -4.87 14.42
CA ALA A 519 -35.86 -3.55 14.89
C ALA A 519 -35.48 -2.45 13.89
N PHE A 520 -34.29 -2.53 13.30
CA PHE A 520 -33.82 -1.55 12.31
C PHE A 520 -34.45 -1.76 10.93
N ALA A 521 -34.69 -3.00 10.53
CA ALA A 521 -35.45 -3.31 9.33
C ALA A 521 -36.88 -2.75 9.40
N GLN A 522 -37.46 -2.69 10.60
CA GLN A 522 -38.81 -2.14 10.81
C GLN A 522 -38.87 -0.61 10.60
N VAL A 523 -37.80 0.13 10.91
CA VAL A 523 -37.70 1.59 10.63
C VAL A 523 -37.22 1.90 9.22
N ALA A 524 -36.47 0.98 8.58
CA ALA A 524 -35.96 1.15 7.22
C ALA A 524 -37.00 0.95 6.10
N ARG A 525 -38.21 0.43 6.42
CA ARG A 525 -39.25 0.17 5.41
C ARG A 525 -39.80 1.46 4.80
N PRO A 526 -39.93 1.55 3.46
CA PRO A 526 -40.50 2.74 2.80
C PRO A 526 -41.93 3.02 3.29
N GLU A 527 -42.32 4.30 3.29
CA GLU A 527 -43.68 4.71 3.62
C GLU A 527 -44.65 4.19 2.56
N SER A 528 -45.68 3.44 2.99
CA SER A 528 -46.79 3.14 2.09
C SER A 528 -47.57 4.42 1.87
N ARG A 529 -47.92 4.73 0.60
CA ARG A 529 -48.71 5.91 0.17
C ARG A 529 -50.04 6.14 0.92
N PHE A 530 -50.48 5.21 1.77
CA PHE A 530 -51.68 5.34 2.62
C PHE A 530 -51.27 5.70 4.07
N GLY A 531 -51.28 6.99 4.38
CA GLY A 531 -50.67 7.63 5.55
C GLY A 531 -51.39 7.47 6.90
N PHE A 532 -51.67 6.25 7.37
CA PHE A 532 -52.32 6.02 8.68
C PHE A 532 -51.52 5.18 9.69
N ARG A 533 -50.23 4.88 9.46
CA ARG A 533 -49.44 3.98 10.34
C ARG A 533 -48.00 4.43 10.67
N THR A 534 -47.68 5.72 10.55
CA THR A 534 -46.33 6.22 10.93
C THR A 534 -46.08 6.17 12.44
N GLY A 535 -47.09 6.49 13.27
CA GLY A 535 -47.00 6.42 14.74
C GLY A 535 -46.61 5.02 15.27
N ASN A 536 -47.20 3.97 14.71
CA ASN A 536 -46.97 2.58 15.17
C ASN A 536 -45.62 1.98 14.75
N ARG A 537 -44.85 2.59 13.82
CA ARG A 537 -43.59 1.99 13.35
C ARG A 537 -42.45 2.20 14.34
N GLY A 538 -42.29 3.43 14.84
CA GLY A 538 -41.30 3.77 15.86
C GLY A 538 -41.54 2.98 17.13
N GLU A 539 -42.77 2.98 17.64
CA GLU A 539 -43.13 2.22 18.85
C GLU A 539 -42.89 0.70 18.69
N ARG A 540 -43.16 0.13 17.51
CA ARG A 540 -42.87 -1.29 17.25
C ARG A 540 -41.37 -1.55 17.15
N ALA A 541 -40.60 -0.67 16.54
CA ALA A 541 -39.15 -0.82 16.45
C ALA A 541 -38.49 -0.67 17.83
N GLU A 542 -38.93 0.30 18.63
CA GLU A 542 -38.51 0.48 20.02
C GLU A 542 -38.86 -0.76 20.86
N LYS A 543 -40.07 -1.31 20.70
CA LYS A 543 -40.47 -2.55 21.37
C LYS A 543 -39.60 -3.73 20.95
N LEU A 544 -39.41 -3.95 19.64
CA LEU A 544 -38.54 -5.03 19.13
C LEU A 544 -37.10 -4.90 19.62
N CYS A 545 -36.58 -3.66 19.70
CA CYS A 545 -35.26 -3.39 20.24
C CYS A 545 -35.20 -3.68 21.74
N THR A 546 -36.22 -3.27 22.50
CA THR A 546 -36.34 -3.55 23.94
C THR A 546 -36.38 -5.06 24.20
N ASP A 547 -37.19 -5.80 23.43
CA ASP A 547 -37.29 -7.26 23.52
C ASP A 547 -35.94 -7.91 23.18
N ALA A 548 -35.26 -7.49 22.10
CA ALA A 548 -33.94 -7.98 21.72
C ALA A 548 -32.88 -7.73 22.81
N VAL A 549 -32.88 -6.54 23.43
CA VAL A 549 -31.92 -6.23 24.49
C VAL A 549 -32.23 -6.98 25.79
N ALA A 550 -33.51 -7.22 26.10
CA ALA A 550 -33.89 -8.08 27.22
C ALA A 550 -33.38 -9.51 27.04
N GLU A 551 -33.44 -10.05 25.82
CA GLU A 551 -32.87 -11.37 25.51
C GLU A 551 -31.34 -11.39 25.57
N ILE A 552 -30.67 -10.31 25.15
CA ILE A 552 -29.21 -10.17 25.34
C ILE A 552 -28.86 -10.19 26.83
N ALA A 553 -29.64 -9.50 27.68
CA ALA A 553 -29.44 -9.51 29.13
C ALA A 553 -29.64 -10.92 29.73
N GLN A 554 -30.70 -11.63 29.32
CA GLN A 554 -30.95 -13.01 29.75
C GLN A 554 -29.83 -13.95 29.33
N ALA A 555 -29.35 -13.84 28.10
CA ALA A 555 -28.22 -14.64 27.61
C ALA A 555 -26.96 -14.35 28.44
N LYS A 556 -26.67 -13.07 28.72
CA LYS A 556 -25.56 -12.68 29.58
C LYS A 556 -25.64 -13.32 30.97
N ASP A 557 -26.79 -13.21 31.63
CA ASP A 557 -26.98 -13.78 32.97
C ASP A 557 -26.85 -15.31 32.96
N TYR A 558 -27.36 -15.97 31.92
CA TYR A 558 -27.21 -17.41 31.72
C TYR A 558 -25.73 -17.81 31.62
N TYR A 559 -24.96 -17.17 30.75
CA TYR A 559 -23.54 -17.51 30.57
C TYR A 559 -22.67 -17.12 31.78
N ALA A 560 -23.04 -16.05 32.49
CA ALA A 560 -22.41 -15.69 33.75
C ALA A 560 -22.65 -16.74 34.85
N SER A 561 -23.77 -17.48 34.79
CA SER A 561 -24.13 -18.54 35.74
C SER A 561 -23.45 -19.89 35.48
N LEU A 562 -22.83 -20.09 34.31
CA LEU A 562 -22.20 -21.37 33.96
C LEU A 562 -20.88 -21.59 34.72
N PRO A 563 -20.59 -22.83 35.16
CA PRO A 563 -19.33 -23.15 35.81
C PRO A 563 -18.16 -22.92 34.85
N LYS A 564 -17.15 -22.17 35.31
CA LYS A 564 -15.91 -21.86 34.55
C LYS A 564 -15.04 -23.12 34.39
N GLY A 565 -15.47 -24.11 33.60
CA GLY A 565 -14.69 -25.33 33.35
C GLY A 565 -15.41 -26.55 32.74
N GLY A 566 -16.71 -26.48 32.42
CA GLY A 566 -17.43 -27.61 31.79
C GLY A 566 -17.35 -27.59 30.26
N GLY A 567 -16.82 -28.65 29.65
CA GLY A 567 -16.60 -28.77 28.21
C GLY A 567 -17.87 -28.79 27.33
N GLY A 568 -17.66 -28.38 26.07
CA GLY A 568 -18.59 -28.05 24.98
C GLY A 568 -19.70 -29.04 24.56
N ALA A 569 -19.98 -30.12 25.28
CA ALA A 569 -20.85 -31.20 24.76
C ALA A 569 -22.32 -31.12 25.20
N ASP A 570 -22.65 -30.35 26.24
CA ASP A 570 -24.02 -30.31 26.83
C ASP A 570 -24.76 -28.98 26.56
N LEU A 571 -24.22 -28.16 25.65
CA LEU A 571 -24.60 -26.75 25.39
C LEU A 571 -25.66 -26.58 24.29
N GLN A 572 -25.78 -27.52 23.36
CA GLN A 572 -26.79 -27.49 22.28
C GLN A 572 -28.22 -27.75 22.82
N ASP A 573 -28.38 -28.69 23.75
CA ASP A 573 -29.70 -29.07 24.26
C ASP A 573 -30.26 -28.07 25.30
N LYS A 574 -29.40 -27.37 26.05
CA LYS A 574 -29.84 -26.47 27.14
C LYS A 574 -30.06 -25.02 26.71
N SER A 575 -29.35 -24.53 25.69
CA SER A 575 -29.59 -23.19 25.12
C SER A 575 -30.88 -23.15 24.29
N GLN A 576 -31.20 -24.21 23.55
CA GLN A 576 -32.51 -24.38 22.92
C GLN A 576 -33.64 -24.52 23.95
N ALA A 577 -33.42 -25.21 25.08
CA ALA A 577 -34.42 -25.33 26.12
C ALA A 577 -34.72 -24.00 26.85
N ALA A 578 -33.72 -23.14 27.10
CA ALA A 578 -33.94 -21.84 27.72
C ALA A 578 -34.64 -20.84 26.78
N ALA A 579 -34.36 -20.90 25.46
CA ALA A 579 -35.03 -20.06 24.47
C ALA A 579 -36.44 -20.54 24.10
N MET A 580 -36.75 -21.84 24.28
CA MET A 580 -38.06 -22.43 23.93
C MET A 580 -39.02 -22.61 25.11
N THR A 581 -38.56 -22.52 26.36
CA THR A 581 -39.45 -22.57 27.52
C THR A 581 -39.90 -21.16 27.87
N GLY A 582 -41.02 -20.73 27.27
CA GLY A 582 -41.79 -19.58 27.73
C GLY A 582 -42.40 -19.81 29.12
N GLN A 583 -41.57 -20.10 30.12
CA GLN A 583 -42.01 -20.26 31.50
C GLN A 583 -42.04 -18.89 32.21
N PRO A 584 -43.20 -18.49 32.76
CA PRO A 584 -43.26 -17.35 33.65
C PRO A 584 -42.47 -17.68 34.93
N GLY A 585 -41.69 -16.71 35.41
CA GLY A 585 -40.85 -16.89 36.59
C GLY A 585 -41.63 -17.36 37.82
N PRO A 586 -41.01 -18.12 38.75
CA PRO A 586 -41.66 -18.56 39.96
C PRO A 586 -41.85 -17.37 40.90
N GLY A 587 -43.06 -16.82 40.96
CA GLY A 587 -43.38 -15.74 41.92
C GLY A 587 -44.69 -14.97 41.75
N SER A 588 -45.51 -15.18 40.71
CA SER A 588 -46.80 -14.47 40.59
C SER A 588 -47.98 -15.37 40.96
N HIS A 589 -48.48 -15.20 42.18
CA HIS A 589 -49.79 -15.70 42.59
C HIS A 589 -50.93 -15.03 41.78
N ALA A 590 -51.74 -15.90 41.15
CA ALA A 590 -53.19 -15.86 40.94
C ALA A 590 -53.90 -14.57 40.44
N ALA A 591 -54.53 -14.68 39.25
CA ALA A 591 -55.99 -14.53 39.09
C ALA A 591 -56.51 -15.16 37.77
N ALA A 592 -57.30 -16.23 37.94
CA ALA A 592 -58.27 -16.96 37.11
C ALA A 592 -58.65 -16.52 35.66
N GLY A 593 -58.84 -17.53 34.79
CA GLY A 593 -60.08 -17.68 34.01
C GLY A 593 -60.03 -18.20 32.55
N ALA A 594 -60.20 -19.52 32.37
CA ALA A 594 -60.82 -20.25 31.23
C ALA A 594 -60.15 -20.20 29.81
N ALA A 595 -60.07 -21.25 28.99
CA ALA A 595 -60.47 -22.66 29.04
C ALA A 595 -59.62 -23.46 28.01
N ALA A 596 -59.61 -24.79 28.18
CA ALA A 596 -58.67 -25.76 27.63
C ALA A 596 -58.96 -26.24 26.19
N GLY A 597 -57.91 -26.76 25.54
CA GLY A 597 -57.97 -27.72 24.43
C GLY A 597 -56.59 -28.33 24.15
N PRO A 598 -56.38 -29.68 24.21
CA PRO A 598 -55.06 -30.32 24.25
C PRO A 598 -54.45 -30.64 22.85
N PRO A 599 -53.14 -30.98 22.78
CA PRO A 599 -52.34 -31.00 21.55
C PRO A 599 -52.22 -32.40 20.91
N LEU A 600 -51.85 -32.45 19.63
CA LEU A 600 -51.34 -33.67 18.96
C LEU A 600 -50.06 -33.36 18.15
N PRO A 601 -49.17 -34.37 17.94
CA PRO A 601 -47.71 -34.21 17.82
C PRO A 601 -47.19 -34.39 16.36
N PRO A 602 -45.86 -34.33 16.10
CA PRO A 602 -45.28 -33.94 14.81
C PRO A 602 -45.10 -35.11 13.83
N ALA A 603 -45.27 -34.86 12.53
CA ALA A 603 -45.04 -35.84 11.47
C ALA A 603 -43.65 -35.70 10.85
N ALA A 604 -43.03 -36.87 10.69
CA ALA A 604 -41.68 -37.15 10.27
C ALA A 604 -41.32 -36.77 8.84
N ILE A 605 -40.01 -36.56 8.68
CA ILE A 605 -39.19 -36.64 7.47
C ILE A 605 -39.51 -37.93 6.68
N VAL A 606 -39.74 -37.81 5.37
CA VAL A 606 -39.72 -38.94 4.43
C VAL A 606 -38.77 -38.64 3.27
N ARG A 607 -37.71 -39.46 3.18
CA ARG A 607 -36.84 -39.62 2.01
C ARG A 607 -37.63 -40.18 0.82
N ALA A 608 -37.40 -39.67 -0.37
CA ALA A 608 -37.85 -40.28 -1.63
C ALA A 608 -36.81 -41.29 -2.15
N PRO A 609 -37.22 -42.48 -2.63
CA PRO A 609 -36.39 -43.35 -3.45
C PRO A 609 -36.63 -43.09 -4.94
N GLY A 610 -35.59 -43.29 -5.75
CA GLY A 610 -35.69 -43.34 -7.21
C GLY A 610 -36.32 -44.63 -7.72
N ASN A 611 -36.91 -44.57 -8.91
CA ASN A 611 -36.52 -45.41 -10.04
C ASN A 611 -37.26 -44.99 -11.31
N GLU A 612 -36.46 -44.93 -12.38
CA GLU A 612 -36.72 -45.21 -13.79
C GLU A 612 -38.14 -45.66 -14.19
N ARG A 613 -38.67 -45.03 -15.24
CA ARG A 613 -39.13 -45.76 -16.44
C ARG A 613 -39.36 -44.84 -17.64
N ASP A 614 -38.94 -45.38 -18.79
CA ASP A 614 -39.02 -44.88 -20.15
C ASP A 614 -40.42 -44.44 -20.64
N GLY A 615 -40.40 -43.58 -21.67
CA GLY A 615 -41.18 -43.82 -22.88
C GLY A 615 -42.22 -42.77 -23.25
N ARG A 616 -41.80 -41.68 -23.90
CA ARG A 616 -42.19 -41.28 -25.29
C ARG A 616 -41.66 -39.90 -25.63
#